data_AF-F7NVI3-F1
#
_entry.id   AF-F7NVI3-F1
#
_cell.length_a   1.000
_cell.length_b   1.000
_cell.length_c   1.000
_cell.angle_alpha   90.00
_cell.angle_beta   90.00
_cell.angle_gamma   90.00
#
_symmetry.space_group_name_H-M   'P 1'
#
loop_
_entity.id
_entity.type
_entity.pdbx_description
1 polymer ?
#
loop_
_entity_poly.entity_id
_entity_poly.type
_entity_poly.pdbx_seq_one_letter_code
_entity_poly.pdbx_strand_id
1 'polypeptide(L)'
;MTDLIANLQAKRQQITTLLAQEEYPTEEFALYWQEFDKLLRQLCENPQQTPDLQSILADNLQWVSLITEQVTSERSTVAARMLQVRKGKKAHQSYGDNN
;
A
#
# COMPACT_ATOMS: atom_id res chain seq x y z
N MET A 1 0.52 10.35 24.23
CA MET A 1 0.49 8.89 23.92
C MET A 1 -0.80 8.48 23.24
N THR A 2 -1.95 8.92 23.76
CA THR A 2 -3.23 8.92 23.02
C THR A 2 -3.07 9.54 21.63
N ASP A 3 -2.23 10.58 21.53
CA ASP A 3 -1.89 11.23 20.25
C ASP A 3 -1.13 10.31 19.28
N LEU A 4 -0.27 9.40 19.74
CA LEU A 4 0.45 8.48 18.84
C LEU A 4 -0.50 7.45 18.24
N ILE A 5 -1.39 6.89 19.05
CA ILE A 5 -2.42 5.95 18.58
C ILE A 5 -3.38 6.66 17.61
N ALA A 6 -3.82 7.87 17.93
CA ALA A 6 -4.66 8.68 17.05
C ALA A 6 -3.96 9.01 15.73
N ASN A 7 -2.68 9.41 15.77
CA ASN A 7 -1.88 9.67 14.57
C ASN A 7 -1.69 8.40 13.72
N LEU A 8 -1.49 7.26 14.37
CA LEU A 8 -1.37 5.96 13.68
C LEU A 8 -2.68 5.58 12.97
N GLN A 9 -3.81 5.73 13.65
CA GLN A 9 -5.14 5.51 13.06
C GLN A 9 -5.43 6.49 11.92
N ALA A 10 -5.09 7.77 12.10
CA ALA A 10 -5.22 8.78 11.05
C ALA A 10 -4.37 8.42 9.82
N LYS A 11 -3.13 7.94 10.02
CA LYS A 11 -2.28 7.47 8.92
C LYS A 11 -2.85 6.25 8.21
N ARG A 12 -3.39 5.27 8.93
CA ARG A 12 -4.11 4.15 8.31
C ARG A 12 -5.26 4.64 7.42
N GLN A 13 -6.05 5.58 7.93
CA GLN A 13 -7.16 6.14 7.17
C GLN A 13 -6.68 6.87 5.90
N GLN A 14 -5.61 7.67 5.98
CA GLN A 14 -5.02 8.33 4.82
C GLN A 14 -4.56 7.32 3.76
N ILE A 15 -3.87 6.25 4.18
CA ILE A 15 -3.43 5.17 3.28
C ILE A 15 -4.64 4.48 2.64
N THR A 16 -5.65 4.10 3.43
CA THR A 16 -6.86 3.46 2.91
C THR A 16 -7.62 4.37 1.94
N THR A 17 -7.71 5.66 2.22
CA THR A 17 -8.34 6.63 1.31
C THR A 17 -7.55 6.81 0.02
N LEU A 18 -6.22 6.82 0.08
CA LEU A 18 -5.37 6.88 -1.10
C LEU A 18 -5.55 5.64 -1.99
N LEU A 19 -5.53 4.45 -1.39
CA LEU A 19 -5.71 3.17 -2.09
C LEU A 19 -7.13 2.93 -2.61
N ALA A 20 -8.12 3.72 -2.18
CA ALA A 20 -9.48 3.66 -2.72
C ALA A 20 -9.61 4.38 -4.07
N GLN A 21 -8.59 5.14 -4.48
CA GLN A 21 -8.56 5.81 -5.78
C GLN A 21 -8.18 4.80 -6.87
N GLU A 22 -8.82 4.90 -8.04
CA GLU A 22 -8.52 4.01 -9.18
C GLU A 22 -7.08 4.19 -9.68
N GLU A 23 -6.58 5.43 -9.64
CA GLU A 23 -5.20 5.79 -9.89
C GLU A 23 -4.71 6.64 -8.72
N TYR A 24 -3.62 6.24 -8.07
CA TYR A 24 -3.02 6.97 -6.97
C TYR A 24 -1.51 7.19 -7.19
N PRO A 25 -0.94 8.31 -6.71
CA PRO A 25 0.50 8.52 -6.75
C PRO A 25 1.24 7.51 -5.86
N THR A 26 2.08 6.68 -6.46
CA THR A 26 2.86 5.66 -5.71
C THR A 26 3.89 6.27 -4.77
N GLU A 27 4.40 7.47 -5.10
CA GLU A 27 5.32 8.23 -4.25
C GLU A 27 4.63 8.72 -2.96
N GLU A 28 3.38 9.19 -3.07
CA GLU A 28 2.59 9.60 -1.91
C GLU A 28 2.25 8.40 -1.03
N PHE A 29 1.90 7.26 -1.64
CA PHE A 29 1.70 6.01 -0.90
C PHE A 29 2.96 5.60 -0.14
N ALA A 30 4.13 5.63 -0.80
CA ALA A 30 5.41 5.29 -0.17
C ALA A 30 5.74 6.21 1.01
N LEU A 31 5.47 7.51 0.88
CA LEU A 31 5.64 8.48 1.97
C LEU A 31 4.74 8.13 3.16
N TYR A 32 3.44 7.96 2.94
CA TYR A 32 2.51 7.61 4.01
C TYR A 32 2.85 6.28 4.69
N TRP A 33 3.32 5.31 3.91
CA TRP A 33 3.75 4.02 4.45
C TRP A 33 4.97 4.14 5.37
N GLN A 34 5.96 4.96 4.99
CA GLN A 34 7.13 5.24 5.84
C GLN A 34 6.76 5.98 7.12
N GLU A 35 5.85 6.96 7.03
CA GLU A 35 5.35 7.70 8.19
C GLU A 35 4.58 6.78 9.14
N PHE A 36 3.78 5.85 8.61
CA PHE A 36 3.10 4.82 9.38
C PHE A 36 4.08 3.88 10.10
N ASP A 37 5.11 3.37 9.41
CA ASP A 37 6.17 2.55 10.02
C ASP A 37 6.88 3.29 11.16
N LYS A 38 7.19 4.58 10.96
CA LYS A 38 7.80 5.41 12.01
C LYS A 38 6.90 5.52 13.24
N LEU A 39 5.60 5.75 13.06
CA LEU A 39 4.65 5.82 14.18
C LEU A 39 4.53 4.48 14.92
N LEU A 40 4.51 3.36 14.20
CA LEU A 40 4.53 2.02 14.82
C LEU A 40 5.79 1.78 15.65
N ARG A 41 6.96 2.13 15.13
CA ARG A 41 8.23 2.00 15.86
C ARG A 41 8.24 2.83 17.14
N GLN A 42 7.78 4.07 17.06
CA GLN A 42 7.65 4.95 18.24
C GLN A 42 6.70 4.38 19.29
N LEU A 43 5.62 3.73 18.87
CA LEU A 43 4.69 3.04 19.77
C LEU A 43 5.39 1.88 20.51
N CYS A 44 6.28 1.16 19.83
CA CYS A 44 7.05 0.05 20.40
C CYS A 44 8.22 0.48 21.29
N GLU A 45 8.71 1.73 21.20
CA GLU A 45 9.82 2.23 22.01
C GLU A 45 9.47 2.34 23.50
N ASN A 46 8.20 2.57 23.84
CA ASN A 46 7.75 2.74 25.22
C ASN A 46 6.56 1.81 25.54
N PRO A 47 6.79 0.49 25.64
CA PRO A 47 5.71 -0.49 25.76
C PRO A 47 4.99 -0.43 27.12
N GLN A 48 5.71 -0.07 28.19
CA GLN A 48 5.15 0.08 29.54
C GLN A 48 4.13 1.22 29.64
N GLN A 49 4.22 2.15 28.70
CA GLN A 49 3.43 3.36 28.67
C GLN A 49 2.16 3.17 27.85
N THR A 50 2.09 2.16 26.97
CA THR A 50 0.96 1.93 26.06
C THR A 50 0.10 0.75 26.56
N PRO A 51 -1.02 0.99 27.25
CA PRO A 51 -1.99 -0.06 27.54
C PRO A 51 -2.44 -0.72 26.24
N ASP A 52 -2.69 -2.03 26.29
CA ASP A 52 -3.20 -2.80 25.15
C ASP A 52 -2.31 -2.81 23.90
N LEU A 53 -1.01 -2.51 24.05
CA LEU A 53 -0.03 -2.51 22.95
C LEU A 53 -0.11 -3.80 22.11
N GLN A 54 -0.23 -4.97 22.74
CA GLN A 54 -0.34 -6.25 22.02
C GLN A 54 -1.57 -6.30 21.10
N SER A 55 -2.73 -5.83 21.57
CA SER A 55 -3.95 -5.76 20.76
C SER A 55 -3.77 -4.78 19.60
N ILE A 56 -3.22 -3.59 19.89
CA ILE A 56 -2.95 -2.57 18.87
C ILE A 56 -2.02 -3.13 17.79
N LEU A 57 -0.94 -3.81 18.16
CA LEU A 57 -0.01 -4.40 17.20
C LEU A 57 -0.64 -5.54 16.40
N ALA A 58 -1.48 -6.38 17.01
CA ALA A 58 -2.22 -7.42 16.31
C ALA A 58 -3.17 -6.83 15.26
N ASP A 59 -3.94 -5.80 15.62
CA ASP A 59 -4.85 -5.10 14.70
C ASP A 59 -4.09 -4.46 13.53
N ASN A 60 -2.93 -3.86 13.80
CA ASN A 60 -2.08 -3.27 12.77
C ASN A 60 -1.46 -4.33 11.86
N LEU A 61 -1.04 -5.48 12.40
CA LEU A 61 -0.51 -6.59 11.61
C LEU A 61 -1.58 -7.14 10.65
N GLN A 62 -2.80 -7.36 11.14
CA GLN A 62 -3.92 -7.78 10.30
C GLN A 62 -4.17 -6.79 9.17
N TRP A 63 -4.18 -5.49 9.48
CA TRP A 63 -4.38 -4.45 8.49
C TRP A 63 -3.25 -4.37 7.46
N VAL A 64 -2.00 -4.46 7.88
CA VAL A 64 -0.83 -4.48 6.96
C VAL A 64 -0.92 -5.66 5.99
N SER A 65 -1.35 -6.83 6.46
CA SER A 65 -1.56 -8.00 5.60
C SER A 65 -2.58 -7.71 4.49
N LEU A 66 -3.73 -7.10 4.84
CA LEU A 66 -4.76 -6.73 3.87
C LEU A 66 -4.25 -5.73 2.83
N ILE A 67 -3.52 -4.70 3.26
CA ILE A 67 -2.94 -3.72 2.32
C ILE A 67 -1.91 -4.38 1.41
N THR A 68 -1.07 -5.28 1.96
CA THR A 68 -0.06 -6.00 1.18
C THR A 68 -0.70 -6.89 0.11
N GLU A 69 -1.79 -7.58 0.44
CA GLU A 69 -2.56 -8.38 -0.50
C GLU A 69 -3.15 -7.51 -1.62
N GLN A 70 -3.76 -6.38 -1.28
CA GLN A 70 -4.30 -5.42 -2.26
C GLN A 70 -3.22 -4.95 -3.23
N VAL A 71 -2.12 -4.37 -2.73
CA VAL A 71 -1.04 -3.83 -3.57
C VAL A 71 -0.38 -4.92 -4.41
N THR A 72 -0.27 -6.15 -3.88
CA THR A 72 0.25 -7.30 -4.63
C THR A 72 -0.67 -7.70 -5.78
N SER A 73 -1.99 -7.67 -5.57
CA SER A 73 -2.99 -7.93 -6.59
C SER A 73 -2.98 -6.87 -7.69
N GLU A 74 -2.90 -5.59 -7.31
CA GLU A 74 -2.78 -4.46 -8.24
C GLU A 74 -1.53 -4.59 -9.11
N ARG A 75 -0.37 -4.86 -8.51
CA ARG A 75 0.88 -5.10 -9.25
C ARG A 75 0.75 -6.24 -10.26
N SER A 76 0.10 -7.33 -9.87
CA SER A 76 -0.12 -8.49 -10.75
C SER A 76 -1.03 -8.14 -11.93
N THR A 77 -2.07 -7.34 -11.69
CA THR A 77 -2.98 -6.83 -12.71
C THR A 77 -2.24 -5.93 -13.70
N VAL A 78 -1.40 -5.00 -13.22
CA VAL A 78 -0.57 -4.14 -14.07
C VAL A 78 0.38 -4.98 -14.94
N ALA A 79 1.05 -5.98 -14.36
CA ALA A 79 1.93 -6.87 -15.11
C ALA A 79 1.19 -7.62 -16.24
N ALA A 80 -0.01 -8.13 -15.98
CA ALA A 80 -0.85 -8.77 -16.99
C ALA A 80 -1.24 -7.81 -18.13
N ARG A 81 -1.63 -6.58 -17.80
CA ARG A 81 -1.95 -5.53 -18.79
C ARG A 81 -0.72 -5.17 -19.65
N MET A 82 0.46 -5.04 -19.05
CA MET A 82 1.70 -4.77 -19.79
C MET A 82 2.02 -5.88 -20.80
N LEU A 83 1.79 -7.15 -20.46
CA LEU A 83 1.97 -8.27 -21.39
C LEU A 83 1.00 -8.19 -22.58
N GLN A 84 -0.26 -7.82 -22.35
CA GLN A 84 -1.24 -7.61 -23.42
C GLN A 84 -0.83 -6.48 -24.37
N VAL A 85 -0.38 -5.34 -23.83
CA VAL A 85 0.13 -4.21 -24.64
C VAL A 85 1.32 -4.64 -25.49
N ARG A 86 2.27 -5.41 -24.93
CA ARG A 86 3.42 -5.93 -25.68
C ARG A 86 2.99 -6.87 -26.83
N LYS A 87 1.99 -7.73 -26.61
CA LYS A 87 1.43 -8.60 -27.66
C LYS A 87 0.72 -7.79 -28.75
N GLY A 88 -0.08 -6.79 -28.37
CA GLY A 88 -0.75 -5.89 -29.32
C GLY A 88 0.22 -5.11 -30.21
N LYS A 89 1.31 -4.60 -29.63
CA LYS A 89 2.40 -3.94 -30.40
C LYS A 89 3.04 -4.87 -31.43
N LYS A 90 3.33 -6.13 -31.06
CA LYS A 90 3.88 -7.12 -31.99
C LYS A 90 2.90 -7.45 -33.13
N ALA A 91 1.60 -7.56 -32.84
CA ALA A 91 0.59 -7.79 -33.87
C ALA A 91 0.53 -6.62 -34.86
N HIS A 92 0.47 -5.37 -34.39
CA HIS A 92 0.46 -4.20 -35.28
C HIS A 92 1.71 -4.07 -36.15
N GLN A 93 2.91 -4.37 -35.63
CA GLN A 93 4.14 -4.37 -36.42
C GLN A 93 4.12 -5.42 -37.53
N SER A 94 3.61 -6.63 -37.24
CA SER A 94 3.52 -7.70 -38.26
C SER A 94 2.53 -7.40 -39.39
N TYR A 95 1.55 -6.52 -39.18
CA TYR A 95 0.64 -6.07 -40.23
C TYR A 95 1.21 -4.89 -41.06
N GLY A 96 2.19 -4.14 -40.52
CA GLY A 96 2.84 -3.03 -41.22
C GLY A 96 3.93 -3.46 -42.21
N ASP A 97 4.63 -4.58 -41.94
CA ASP A 97 5.70 -5.11 -42.80
C ASP A 97 5.18 -5.95 -43.99
N ASN A 98 3.87 -6.17 -44.09
CA ASN A 98 3.24 -7.00 -45.13
C ASN A 98 2.45 -6.21 -46.19
N ASN A 99 2.66 -4.88 -46.30
CA ASN A 99 2.09 -4.03 -47.35
C ASN A 99 3.16 -3.35 -48.20
#